data_AF-R1CSY3-F1
#
_entry.id   AF-R1CSY3-F1
#
_cell.length_a   1.000
_cell.length_b   1.000
_cell.length_c   1.000
_cell.angle_alpha   90.00
_cell.angle_beta   90.00
_cell.angle_gamma   90.00
#
_symmetry.space_group_name_H-M   'P 1'
#
loop_
_entity.id
_entity.type
_entity.pdbx_description
1 polymer ?
#
loop_
_entity_poly.entity_id
_entity_poly.type
_entity_poly.pdbx_seq_one_letter_code
_entity_poly.pdbx_strand_id
1 'polypeptide(L)'
;MFAAATRSRRVLFSPPSRRLGTSRLTPRLGQPRPSPLLLGQPRIAPPLLARPVARLLQSSSPLASVVPGYWTGLEPPRCPGFEAETQTLSSLRTPDLRQRGPALREALEHYFENGWTLTEVLFSSLSDEAAFYRPPAHGLRHAMIFYYGHPAALAINKLRVAGAIGDGVEPRFEVLFETGVDEMSWDDLDTPQTEWPPLCDVTEYRRACREARTHTGPRTLNAAGLLPLDPLARDAPTDANAVVWALGMICEHERIHLETSTTLIRELPLESVTRPQHWPFDHASAWQRSAGEAVVEAPQLRRPRTHATYSWDNEYGRRTIGVEAFAFFWEPVGQFLAFVRAGGYASPELWTEEGWAWRSFRNTKWPHFWGLHQYKLRLPFAETAQLPAALPAEVNKHEACARDAARDEALDDAAAADAPGLRARGLNLGLAFGSPSDVSGGAQGALPFASLAGNCWEYCEDWFAALPGFKVSPLYEDFSTPCFDGQHALIVGGSFAATGNEASVFSRFHFRPHFHNLVGFRAVR
;
A
#
# COMPACT_ATOMS: atom_id res chain seq x y z
N MET A 1 32.84 -27.34 -20.35
CA MET A 1 33.51 -27.37 -21.67
C MET A 1 32.55 -26.74 -22.67
N PHE A 2 32.97 -25.61 -23.25
CA PHE A 2 32.44 -24.85 -24.40
C PHE A 2 30.95 -24.44 -24.50
N ALA A 3 30.83 -23.11 -24.70
CA ALA A 3 29.67 -22.31 -25.02
C ALA A 3 29.23 -22.43 -26.48
N ALA A 4 27.99 -22.04 -26.77
CA ALA A 4 27.65 -21.33 -28.01
C ALA A 4 26.38 -20.49 -27.82
N ALA A 5 26.59 -19.19 -27.60
CA ALA A 5 25.57 -18.16 -27.72
C ALA A 5 25.64 -17.55 -29.13
N THR A 6 24.55 -17.60 -29.89
CA THR A 6 24.42 -16.89 -31.18
C THR A 6 23.52 -15.67 -31.00
N ARG A 7 24.15 -14.51 -30.79
CA ARG A 7 23.54 -13.17 -30.95
C ARG A 7 23.55 -12.81 -32.43
N SER A 8 22.37 -12.62 -33.03
CA SER A 8 22.24 -11.96 -34.34
C SER A 8 22.17 -10.44 -34.14
N ARG A 9 23.24 -9.74 -34.48
CA ARG A 9 23.26 -8.28 -34.70
C ARG A 9 22.84 -8.01 -36.15
N ARG A 10 21.72 -7.32 -36.37
CA ARG A 10 21.45 -6.67 -37.66
C ARG A 10 22.04 -5.26 -37.63
N VAL A 11 23.05 -5.08 -38.48
CA VAL A 11 23.67 -3.81 -38.86
C VAL A 11 22.77 -3.16 -39.92
N LEU A 12 22.34 -1.92 -39.70
CA LEU A 12 21.81 -1.07 -40.77
C LEU A 12 22.82 0.05 -41.04
N PHE A 13 23.32 0.05 -42.28
CA PHE A 13 24.20 1.05 -42.86
C PHE A 13 23.46 2.38 -43.08
N SER A 14 24.11 3.51 -42.79
CA SER A 14 23.76 4.82 -43.34
C SER A 14 24.92 5.32 -44.23
N PRO A 15 24.65 5.89 -45.42
CA PRO A 15 25.69 6.46 -46.27
C PRO A 15 25.99 7.96 -45.94
N PRO A 16 27.13 8.51 -46.40
CA PRO A 16 27.73 9.69 -45.79
C PRO A 16 27.60 11.02 -46.55
N SER A 17 27.77 12.09 -45.76
CA SER A 17 28.39 13.39 -46.09
C SER A 17 27.55 14.49 -46.78
N ARG A 18 27.55 15.68 -46.16
CA ARG A 18 28.18 16.89 -46.72
C ARG A 18 28.39 17.97 -45.64
N ARG A 19 29.65 18.37 -45.47
CA ARG A 19 30.07 19.57 -44.71
C ARG A 19 29.90 20.80 -45.61
N LEU A 20 29.39 21.88 -45.05
CA LEU A 20 29.69 23.25 -45.47
C LEU A 20 29.92 24.08 -44.19
N GLY A 21 31.13 24.62 -44.06
CA GLY A 21 31.41 25.76 -43.16
C GLY A 21 30.74 27.02 -43.72
N THR A 22 30.77 28.20 -43.13
CA THR A 22 31.47 28.85 -42.01
C THR A 22 30.73 30.17 -41.83
N SER A 23 30.52 30.68 -40.61
CA SER A 23 30.85 32.09 -40.31
C SER A 23 30.80 32.34 -38.81
N ARG A 24 31.82 33.08 -38.34
CA ARG A 24 32.07 33.49 -36.96
C ARG A 24 31.30 34.77 -36.67
N LEU A 25 30.60 34.83 -35.53
CA LEU A 25 30.30 36.09 -34.85
C LEU A 25 30.45 35.89 -33.34
N THR A 26 31.56 36.39 -32.81
CA THR A 26 31.83 36.59 -31.38
C THR A 26 31.11 37.82 -30.85
N PRO A 27 30.43 37.74 -29.69
CA PRO A 27 30.21 38.90 -28.83
C PRO A 27 31.12 38.85 -27.59
N ARG A 28 31.47 40.05 -27.14
CA ARG A 28 32.48 40.40 -26.14
C ARG A 28 32.09 39.95 -24.73
N LEU A 29 33.07 39.41 -24.00
CA LEU A 29 33.02 39.20 -22.56
C LEU A 29 33.06 40.56 -21.84
N GLY A 30 31.95 40.94 -21.21
CA GLY A 30 31.87 42.04 -20.24
C GLY A 30 32.02 41.50 -18.81
N GLN A 31 32.87 42.16 -18.03
CA GLN A 31 33.12 41.83 -16.61
C GLN A 31 31.85 41.96 -15.73
N PRO A 32 31.72 41.16 -14.65
CA PRO A 32 30.58 41.24 -13.75
C PRO A 32 30.69 42.45 -12.81
N ARG A 33 29.63 43.26 -12.75
CA ARG A 33 29.42 44.26 -11.69
C ARG A 33 28.78 43.58 -10.46
N PRO A 34 29.11 43.99 -9.22
CA PRO A 34 28.52 43.42 -8.02
C PRO A 34 27.10 43.97 -7.80
N SER A 35 26.12 43.09 -7.60
CA SER A 35 24.76 43.48 -7.22
C SER A 35 24.64 43.63 -5.69
N PRO A 36 23.79 44.55 -5.19
CA PRO A 36 23.76 44.93 -3.78
C PRO A 36 22.93 43.96 -2.94
N LEU A 37 23.35 43.81 -1.68
CA LEU A 37 22.61 43.20 -0.57
C LEU A 37 21.17 43.75 -0.50
N LEU A 38 20.18 42.86 -0.59
CA LEU A 38 18.78 43.17 -0.29
C LEU A 38 18.36 42.39 0.96
N LEU A 39 18.24 43.17 2.04
CA LEU A 39 17.65 42.83 3.33
C LEU A 39 16.18 42.41 3.19
N GLY A 40 15.77 41.42 3.99
CA GLY A 40 14.40 41.28 4.50
C GLY A 40 13.38 40.60 3.59
N GLN A 41 13.37 39.26 3.57
CA GLN A 41 12.17 38.50 3.17
C GLN A 41 11.18 38.47 4.35
N PRO A 42 9.90 38.86 4.16
CA PRO A 42 8.90 38.72 5.20
C PRO A 42 8.63 37.23 5.45
N ARG A 43 8.52 36.83 6.72
CA ARG A 43 8.03 35.50 7.10
C ARG A 43 6.61 35.35 6.54
N ILE A 44 6.46 34.57 5.49
CA ILE A 44 5.16 34.20 4.93
C ILE A 44 4.51 33.23 5.92
N ALA A 45 3.36 33.63 6.45
CA ALA A 45 2.52 32.79 7.28
C ALA A 45 2.15 31.50 6.53
N PRO A 46 2.00 30.34 7.23
CA PRO A 46 1.56 29.12 6.58
C PRO A 46 0.21 29.37 5.89
N PRO A 47 -0.06 28.73 4.74
CA PRO A 47 -1.29 28.96 4.01
C PRO A 47 -2.47 28.62 4.93
N LEU A 48 -3.41 29.57 5.03
CA LEU A 48 -4.71 29.34 5.63
C LEU A 48 -5.26 28.05 5.02
N LEU A 49 -5.43 27.03 5.85
CA LEU A 49 -6.24 25.84 5.56
C LEU A 49 -7.52 26.35 4.91
N ALA A 50 -7.65 26.14 3.59
CA ALA A 50 -8.90 26.37 2.91
C ALA A 50 -9.93 25.56 3.68
N ARG A 51 -10.89 26.25 4.32
CA ARG A 51 -12.01 25.62 5.02
C ARG A 51 -12.50 24.48 4.12
N PRO A 52 -12.54 23.22 4.60
CA PRO A 52 -12.98 22.14 3.77
C PRO A 52 -14.39 22.46 3.30
N VAL A 53 -14.70 22.03 2.08
CA VAL A 53 -16.07 21.90 1.61
C VAL A 53 -16.77 20.87 2.52
N ALA A 54 -17.14 21.29 3.73
CA ALA A 54 -17.79 20.51 4.77
C ALA A 54 -19.30 20.39 4.49
N ARG A 55 -19.66 20.19 3.23
CA ARG A 55 -21.02 19.88 2.78
C ARG A 55 -20.98 18.83 1.68
N LEU A 56 -20.35 17.70 1.99
CA LEU A 56 -20.79 16.40 1.49
C LEU A 56 -21.14 15.60 2.74
N LEU A 57 -22.42 15.24 2.80
CA LEU A 57 -23.17 14.70 3.93
C LEU A 57 -22.34 13.76 4.83
N GLN A 58 -22.23 14.11 6.11
CA GLN A 58 -21.91 13.16 7.18
C GLN A 58 -23.10 12.19 7.29
N SER A 59 -23.13 11.13 6.48
CA SER A 59 -23.99 9.98 6.76
C SER A 59 -23.33 9.18 7.87
N SER A 60 -23.99 9.06 9.03
CA SER A 60 -23.63 8.03 9.99
C SER A 60 -23.66 6.67 9.30
N SER A 61 -22.66 5.82 9.54
CA SER A 61 -22.68 4.43 9.05
C SER A 61 -23.98 3.76 9.50
N PRO A 62 -24.79 3.20 8.59
CA PRO A 62 -26.01 2.52 8.95
C PRO A 62 -25.74 1.26 9.80
N LEU A 63 -24.60 0.59 9.65
CA LEU A 63 -24.28 -0.58 10.47
C LEU A 63 -23.83 -0.22 11.90
N ALA A 64 -22.85 0.68 12.04
CA ALA A 64 -22.32 1.02 13.37
C ALA A 64 -23.35 1.75 14.25
N SER A 65 -24.34 2.41 13.65
CA SER A 65 -25.43 3.07 14.37
C SER A 65 -26.59 2.13 14.74
N VAL A 66 -26.69 0.95 14.12
CA VAL A 66 -27.83 0.03 14.26
C VAL A 66 -27.44 -1.28 14.95
N VAL A 67 -26.15 -1.64 15.00
CA VAL A 67 -25.64 -2.83 15.71
C VAL A 67 -25.14 -2.42 17.12
N PRO A 68 -25.86 -2.77 18.20
CA PRO A 68 -25.38 -2.51 19.55
C PRO A 68 -24.04 -3.23 19.79
N GLY A 69 -23.03 -2.50 20.28
CA GLY A 69 -21.72 -3.08 20.54
C GLY A 69 -20.89 -3.41 19.29
N TYR A 70 -21.18 -2.75 18.15
CA TYR A 70 -20.43 -2.91 16.88
C TYR A 70 -18.91 -2.84 17.07
N TRP A 71 -18.44 -1.84 17.80
CA TRP A 71 -17.01 -1.68 18.09
C TRP A 71 -16.56 -2.78 19.05
N THR A 72 -15.78 -3.74 18.55
CA THR A 72 -15.11 -4.71 19.40
C THR A 72 -13.83 -4.12 20.00
N GLY A 73 -13.27 -3.10 19.33
CA GLY A 73 -12.16 -2.28 19.80
C GLY A 73 -12.56 -1.03 20.57
N LEU A 74 -11.62 -0.07 20.66
CA LEU A 74 -11.93 1.27 21.13
C LEU A 74 -12.82 1.99 20.11
N GLU A 75 -13.87 2.66 20.58
CA GLU A 75 -14.63 3.59 19.74
C GLU A 75 -13.70 4.69 19.20
N PRO A 76 -13.91 5.18 17.95
CA PRO A 76 -12.98 6.11 17.31
C PRO A 76 -12.60 7.35 18.14
N PRO A 77 -13.51 8.06 18.85
CA PRO A 77 -13.13 9.21 19.68
C PRO A 77 -12.22 8.90 20.87
N ARG A 78 -12.13 7.63 21.27
CA ARG A 78 -11.28 7.14 22.38
C ARG A 78 -10.01 6.46 21.88
N CYS A 79 -9.89 6.23 20.57
CA CYS A 79 -8.79 5.52 19.97
C CYS A 79 -7.58 6.45 19.77
N PRO A 80 -6.35 6.00 20.08
CA PRO A 80 -5.13 6.68 19.65
C PRO A 80 -5.13 6.93 18.14
N GLY A 81 -4.75 8.15 17.74
CA GLY A 81 -4.77 8.60 16.34
C GLY A 81 -6.05 9.35 15.94
N PHE A 82 -7.03 9.51 16.84
CA PHE A 82 -8.23 10.30 16.57
C PHE A 82 -7.92 11.80 16.52
N GLU A 83 -8.33 12.45 15.43
CA GLU A 83 -8.15 13.88 15.19
C GLU A 83 -9.44 14.64 15.46
N ALA A 84 -9.52 15.30 16.62
CA ALA A 84 -10.73 16.01 17.04
C ALA A 84 -11.16 17.13 16.07
N GLU A 85 -10.21 17.79 15.39
CA GLU A 85 -10.50 18.89 14.45
C GLU A 85 -11.19 18.39 13.18
N THR A 86 -10.79 17.23 12.68
CA THR A 86 -11.32 16.64 11.44
C THR A 86 -12.38 15.58 11.69
N GLN A 87 -12.53 15.12 12.94
CA GLN A 87 -13.37 14.00 13.36
C GLN A 87 -13.02 12.68 12.66
N THR A 88 -11.76 12.52 12.25
CA THR A 88 -11.25 11.33 11.55
C THR A 88 -10.28 10.53 12.41
N LEU A 89 -10.15 9.24 12.14
CA LEU A 89 -9.13 8.39 12.73
C LEU A 89 -7.96 8.24 11.75
N SER A 90 -6.77 8.61 12.18
CA SER A 90 -5.55 8.54 11.36
C SER A 90 -4.66 7.39 11.78
N SER A 91 -3.88 6.86 10.83
CA SER A 91 -2.85 5.87 11.13
C SER A 91 -1.75 6.47 12.00
N LEU A 92 -1.36 5.72 13.04
CA LEU A 92 -0.17 6.01 13.82
C LEU A 92 1.12 5.62 13.09
N ARG A 93 2.24 6.22 13.51
CA ARG A 93 3.59 5.78 13.13
C ARG A 93 3.90 4.40 13.69
N THR A 94 4.74 3.63 12.99
CA THR A 94 5.17 2.31 13.45
C THR A 94 5.99 2.41 14.75
N PRO A 95 5.74 1.55 15.75
CA PRO A 95 6.52 1.52 16.98
C PRO A 95 7.99 1.19 16.73
N ASP A 96 8.88 1.83 17.48
CA ASP A 96 10.30 1.45 17.53
C ASP A 96 10.44 0.24 18.44
N LEU A 97 10.60 -0.94 17.85
CA LEU A 97 10.73 -2.22 18.55
C LEU A 97 12.07 -2.35 19.31
N ARG A 98 12.98 -1.36 19.21
CA ARG A 98 14.17 -1.26 20.07
C ARG A 98 13.86 -0.62 21.43
N GLN A 99 12.69 0.00 21.60
CA GLN A 99 12.20 0.45 22.90
C GLN A 99 11.97 -0.74 23.84
N ARG A 100 11.87 -0.51 25.15
CA ARG A 100 11.77 -1.58 26.16
C ARG A 100 10.79 -1.19 27.26
N GLY A 101 10.26 -2.20 27.95
CA GLY A 101 9.42 -2.00 29.13
C GLY A 101 8.09 -1.30 28.82
N PRO A 102 7.56 -0.49 29.75
CA PRO A 102 6.24 0.14 29.63
C PRO A 102 6.06 1.00 28.36
N ALA A 103 7.10 1.68 27.89
CA ALA A 103 7.02 2.52 26.70
C ALA A 103 6.76 1.72 25.41
N LEU A 104 7.49 0.61 25.21
CA LEU A 104 7.25 -0.27 24.06
C LEU A 104 5.84 -0.88 24.13
N ARG A 105 5.41 -1.27 25.32
CA ARG A 105 4.07 -1.82 25.54
C ARG A 105 2.99 -0.84 25.16
N GLU A 106 3.04 0.37 25.71
CA GLU A 106 2.06 1.42 25.41
C GLU A 106 2.05 1.73 23.91
N ALA A 107 3.21 1.82 23.27
CA ALA A 107 3.31 2.03 21.82
C ALA A 107 2.66 0.89 21.02
N LEU A 108 2.92 -0.37 21.37
CA LEU A 108 2.32 -1.55 20.71
C LEU A 108 0.82 -1.67 20.99
N GLU A 109 0.36 -1.34 22.20
CA GLU A 109 -1.06 -1.30 22.55
C GLU A 109 -1.79 -0.22 21.75
N HIS A 110 -1.29 1.01 21.74
CA HIS A 110 -1.87 2.08 20.94
C HIS A 110 -1.88 1.77 19.45
N TYR A 111 -0.80 1.19 18.93
CA TYR A 111 -0.69 0.84 17.52
C TYR A 111 -1.63 -0.30 17.11
N PHE A 112 -1.81 -1.30 17.99
CA PHE A 112 -2.77 -2.38 17.82
C PHE A 112 -4.21 -1.84 17.83
N GLU A 113 -4.59 -1.05 18.84
CA GLU A 113 -5.93 -0.47 18.92
C GLU A 113 -6.23 0.44 17.73
N ASN A 114 -5.23 1.23 17.30
CA ASN A 114 -5.36 2.07 16.11
C ASN A 114 -5.65 1.25 14.84
N GLY A 115 -4.90 0.18 14.58
CA GLY A 115 -5.15 -0.71 13.43
C GLY A 115 -6.51 -1.38 13.51
N TRP A 116 -6.84 -1.94 14.68
CA TRP A 116 -8.11 -2.63 14.92
C TRP A 116 -9.32 -1.72 14.70
N THR A 117 -9.30 -0.52 15.28
CA THR A 117 -10.39 0.46 15.11
C THR A 117 -10.42 1.02 13.68
N LEU A 118 -9.28 1.22 13.00
CA LEU A 118 -9.26 1.62 11.58
C LEU A 118 -9.96 0.59 10.69
N THR A 119 -9.73 -0.70 10.92
CA THR A 119 -10.45 -1.78 10.24
C THR A 119 -11.94 -1.70 10.53
N GLU A 120 -12.36 -1.56 11.78
CA GLU A 120 -13.79 -1.44 12.10
C GLU A 120 -14.45 -0.19 11.50
N VAL A 121 -13.71 0.92 11.40
CA VAL A 121 -14.18 2.13 10.69
C VAL A 121 -14.35 1.83 9.21
N LEU A 122 -13.38 1.16 8.56
CA LEU A 122 -13.50 0.75 7.16
C LEU A 122 -14.72 -0.16 6.95
N PHE A 123 -14.90 -1.20 7.76
CA PHE A 123 -16.01 -2.14 7.66
C PHE A 123 -17.37 -1.51 7.98
N SER A 124 -17.39 -0.41 8.74
CA SER A 124 -18.63 0.35 8.96
C SER A 124 -19.13 1.01 7.67
N SER A 125 -18.34 1.03 6.60
CA SER A 125 -18.82 1.48 5.28
C SER A 125 -19.89 0.55 4.70
N LEU A 126 -19.90 -0.73 5.06
CA LEU A 126 -20.85 -1.69 4.53
C LEU A 126 -22.28 -1.28 4.94
N SER A 127 -23.22 -1.35 4.01
CA SER A 127 -24.58 -0.82 4.23
C SER A 127 -25.48 -1.79 4.98
N ASP A 128 -25.22 -3.09 4.84
CA ASP A 128 -25.97 -4.18 5.46
C ASP A 128 -25.08 -5.41 5.67
N GLU A 129 -25.63 -6.42 6.35
CA GLU A 129 -24.94 -7.69 6.61
C GLU A 129 -24.67 -8.47 5.32
N ALA A 130 -25.54 -8.37 4.30
CA ALA A 130 -25.37 -9.11 3.04
C ALA A 130 -24.11 -8.69 2.29
N ALA A 131 -23.67 -7.44 2.44
CA ALA A 131 -22.40 -6.96 1.89
C ALA A 131 -21.18 -7.69 2.46
N PHE A 132 -21.25 -8.27 3.67
CA PHE A 132 -20.15 -9.07 4.24
C PHE A 132 -19.95 -10.39 3.51
N TYR A 133 -21.03 -10.98 2.98
CA TYR A 133 -21.01 -12.32 2.38
C TYR A 133 -21.00 -12.30 0.86
N ARG A 134 -20.99 -11.12 0.23
CA ARG A 134 -20.92 -11.01 -1.23
C ARG A 134 -19.49 -11.32 -1.70
N PRO A 135 -19.25 -12.40 -2.46
CA PRO A 135 -17.93 -12.67 -3.01
C PRO A 135 -17.62 -11.69 -4.15
N PRO A 136 -16.35 -11.31 -4.35
CA PRO A 136 -15.91 -10.50 -5.48
C PRO A 136 -16.21 -11.18 -6.82
N ALA A 137 -16.73 -10.43 -7.79
CA ALA A 137 -17.21 -10.97 -9.07
C ALA A 137 -16.09 -11.63 -9.90
N HIS A 138 -14.83 -11.25 -9.67
CA HIS A 138 -13.69 -11.83 -10.37
C HIS A 138 -13.31 -13.24 -9.86
N GLY A 139 -13.79 -13.65 -8.69
CA GLY A 139 -13.61 -14.98 -8.10
C GLY A 139 -12.19 -15.32 -7.66
N LEU A 140 -11.39 -14.33 -7.25
CA LEU A 140 -9.97 -14.52 -6.86
C LEU A 140 -9.69 -14.19 -5.38
N ARG A 141 -10.74 -13.89 -4.61
CA ARG A 141 -10.71 -13.38 -3.23
C ARG A 141 -11.97 -13.85 -2.50
N HIS A 142 -11.91 -13.98 -1.19
CA HIS A 142 -13.07 -14.30 -0.37
C HIS A 142 -14.04 -13.12 -0.24
N ALA A 143 -15.23 -13.39 0.29
CA ALA A 143 -16.14 -12.36 0.78
C ALA A 143 -15.55 -11.56 1.97
N MET A 144 -16.08 -10.37 2.21
CA MET A 144 -15.58 -9.44 3.24
C MET A 144 -15.58 -10.04 4.67
N ILE A 145 -16.48 -10.99 4.98
CA ILE A 145 -16.53 -11.67 6.27
C ILE A 145 -15.22 -12.40 6.61
N PHE A 146 -14.53 -12.95 5.60
CA PHE A 146 -13.19 -13.52 5.76
C PHE A 146 -12.21 -12.45 6.23
N TYR A 147 -12.15 -11.32 5.53
CA TYR A 147 -11.24 -10.22 5.87
C TYR A 147 -11.58 -9.56 7.21
N TYR A 148 -12.82 -9.68 7.68
CA TYR A 148 -13.22 -9.29 9.03
C TYR A 148 -12.71 -10.28 10.09
N GLY A 149 -12.80 -11.59 9.86
CA GLY A 149 -12.36 -12.61 10.83
C GLY A 149 -10.86 -12.92 10.82
N HIS A 150 -10.23 -12.91 9.64
CA HIS A 150 -8.88 -13.39 9.39
C HIS A 150 -7.78 -12.73 10.23
N PRO A 151 -7.70 -11.39 10.32
CA PRO A 151 -6.67 -10.76 11.15
C PRO A 151 -6.75 -11.15 12.63
N ALA A 152 -7.96 -11.36 13.15
CA ALA A 152 -8.18 -11.80 14.53
C ALA A 152 -7.71 -13.26 14.75
N ALA A 153 -8.01 -14.15 13.81
CA ALA A 153 -7.53 -15.53 13.84
C ALA A 153 -6.00 -15.61 13.75
N LEU A 154 -5.40 -14.84 12.84
CA LEU A 154 -3.96 -14.74 12.73
C LEU A 154 -3.33 -14.23 14.04
N ALA A 155 -3.95 -13.25 14.70
CA ALA A 155 -3.47 -12.76 15.99
C ALA A 155 -3.35 -13.87 17.03
N ILE A 156 -4.39 -14.70 17.18
CA ILE A 156 -4.40 -15.82 18.12
C ILE A 156 -3.39 -16.90 17.71
N ASN A 157 -3.38 -17.30 16.44
CA ASN A 157 -2.47 -18.33 15.95
C ASN A 157 -0.99 -17.92 16.13
N LYS A 158 -0.63 -16.68 15.81
CA LYS A 158 0.76 -16.20 15.95
C LYS A 158 1.17 -15.99 17.41
N LEU A 159 0.24 -15.61 18.30
CA LEU A 159 0.49 -15.60 19.75
C LEU A 159 0.71 -17.00 20.31
N ARG A 160 0.00 -18.03 19.80
CA ARG A 160 0.21 -19.44 20.15
C ARG A 160 1.59 -19.92 19.67
N VAL A 161 1.94 -19.67 18.41
CA VAL A 161 3.25 -20.04 17.84
C VAL A 161 4.41 -19.35 18.58
N ALA A 162 4.21 -18.11 19.02
CA ALA A 162 5.20 -17.39 19.83
C ALA A 162 5.25 -17.83 21.31
N GLY A 163 4.35 -18.73 21.74
CA GLY A 163 4.25 -19.20 23.12
C GLY A 163 3.69 -18.15 24.10
N ALA A 164 3.04 -17.10 23.62
CA ALA A 164 2.42 -16.07 24.45
C ALA A 164 1.11 -16.56 25.10
N ILE A 165 0.42 -17.50 24.45
CA ILE A 165 -0.77 -18.21 24.94
C ILE A 165 -0.65 -19.70 24.65
N GLY A 166 -1.29 -20.52 25.50
CA GLY A 166 -1.37 -21.96 25.29
C GLY A 166 -2.58 -22.35 24.43
N ASP A 167 -3.76 -21.89 24.84
CA ASP A 167 -5.04 -22.21 24.21
C ASP A 167 -5.45 -21.16 23.16
N GLY A 168 -6.25 -21.59 22.20
CA GLY A 168 -6.98 -20.70 21.28
C GLY A 168 -8.20 -20.04 21.94
N VAL A 169 -8.94 -19.28 21.15
CA VAL A 169 -10.21 -18.65 21.49
C VAL A 169 -11.39 -19.46 20.95
N GLU A 170 -11.35 -19.84 19.66
CA GLU A 170 -12.37 -20.66 19.00
C GLU A 170 -11.69 -21.46 17.89
N PRO A 171 -11.33 -22.73 18.14
CA PRO A 171 -10.55 -23.55 17.21
C PRO A 171 -11.18 -23.66 15.82
N ARG A 172 -12.51 -23.66 15.72
CA ARG A 172 -13.20 -23.73 14.42
C ARG A 172 -12.94 -22.47 13.59
N PHE A 173 -12.97 -21.30 14.22
CA PHE A 173 -12.73 -20.03 13.53
C PHE A 173 -11.25 -19.82 13.24
N GLU A 174 -10.37 -20.27 14.14
CA GLU A 174 -8.93 -20.27 13.89
C GLU A 174 -8.60 -21.06 12.61
N VAL A 175 -9.17 -22.26 12.42
CA VAL A 175 -8.97 -23.03 11.19
C VAL A 175 -9.68 -22.42 9.98
N LEU A 176 -10.91 -21.95 10.17
CA LEU A 176 -11.71 -21.40 9.06
C LEU A 176 -11.07 -20.14 8.47
N PHE A 177 -10.48 -19.31 9.32
CA PHE A 177 -9.91 -18.04 8.93
C PHE A 177 -8.38 -18.06 8.83
N GLU A 178 -7.66 -19.16 9.10
CA GLU A 178 -6.18 -19.16 9.00
C GLU A 178 -5.64 -19.32 7.58
N THR A 179 -6.45 -19.83 6.64
CA THR A 179 -6.00 -20.13 5.28
C THR A 179 -5.44 -18.86 4.62
N GLY A 180 -4.19 -18.95 4.17
CA GLY A 180 -3.60 -17.93 3.30
C GLY A 180 -4.26 -17.97 1.94
N VAL A 181 -4.60 -16.80 1.39
CA VAL A 181 -5.18 -16.72 0.05
C VAL A 181 -4.04 -16.78 -0.97
N ASP A 182 -3.72 -17.98 -1.46
CA ASP A 182 -2.89 -18.12 -2.66
C ASP A 182 -3.68 -17.62 -3.87
N GLU A 183 -3.10 -16.65 -4.57
CA GLU A 183 -3.68 -15.97 -5.73
C GLU A 183 -3.93 -16.88 -6.94
N MET A 184 -3.53 -18.16 -6.86
CA MET A 184 -3.74 -19.18 -7.89
C MET A 184 -4.49 -20.43 -7.42
N SER A 185 -4.58 -20.69 -6.12
CA SER A 185 -5.24 -21.88 -5.60
C SER A 185 -6.74 -21.61 -5.45
N TRP A 186 -7.50 -22.00 -6.47
CA TRP A 186 -8.97 -21.99 -6.41
C TRP A 186 -9.50 -22.88 -5.28
N ASP A 187 -8.69 -23.83 -4.82
CA ASP A 187 -9.00 -24.73 -3.71
C ASP A 187 -9.03 -24.00 -2.36
N ASP A 188 -8.39 -22.82 -2.27
CA ASP A 188 -8.35 -21.99 -1.06
C ASP A 188 -9.39 -20.86 -1.06
N LEU A 189 -10.25 -20.75 -2.10
CA LEU A 189 -11.23 -19.68 -2.26
C LEU A 189 -12.67 -20.11 -1.91
N ASP A 190 -13.57 -19.13 -1.80
CA ASP A 190 -15.00 -19.36 -1.60
C ASP A 190 -15.57 -20.31 -2.67
N THR A 191 -15.98 -21.48 -2.22
CA THR A 191 -16.79 -22.39 -3.02
C THR A 191 -18.27 -22.09 -2.78
N PRO A 192 -19.18 -22.49 -3.68
CA PRO A 192 -20.62 -22.43 -3.39
C PRO A 192 -21.05 -23.18 -2.12
N GLN A 193 -20.16 -24.00 -1.54
CA GLN A 193 -20.36 -24.77 -0.31
C GLN A 193 -19.71 -24.11 0.92
N THR A 194 -18.98 -23.00 0.77
CA THR A 194 -18.37 -22.30 1.90
C THR A 194 -19.45 -21.64 2.76
N GLU A 195 -19.71 -22.21 3.94
CA GLU A 195 -20.64 -21.66 4.92
C GLU A 195 -19.91 -20.72 5.88
N TRP A 196 -19.99 -19.42 5.60
CA TRP A 196 -19.47 -18.39 6.49
C TRP A 196 -20.31 -18.28 7.78
N PRO A 197 -19.68 -18.11 8.95
CA PRO A 197 -20.40 -17.93 10.21
C PRO A 197 -21.18 -16.61 10.22
N PRO A 198 -22.27 -16.51 11.00
CA PRO A 198 -23.00 -15.27 11.19
C PRO A 198 -22.09 -14.11 11.65
N LEU A 199 -22.39 -12.89 11.20
CA LEU A 199 -21.57 -11.71 11.49
C LEU A 199 -21.48 -11.46 12.99
N CYS A 200 -22.56 -11.68 13.74
CA CYS A 200 -22.56 -11.58 15.19
C CYS A 200 -21.54 -12.53 15.83
N ASP A 201 -21.46 -13.78 15.39
CA ASP A 201 -20.51 -14.76 15.92
C ASP A 201 -19.05 -14.35 15.61
N VAL A 202 -18.78 -13.90 14.38
CA VAL A 202 -17.45 -13.39 14.00
C VAL A 202 -17.10 -12.10 14.78
N THR A 203 -18.08 -11.27 15.09
CA THR A 203 -17.91 -10.04 15.89
C THR A 203 -17.59 -10.39 17.35
N GLU A 204 -18.31 -11.34 17.97
CA GLU A 204 -17.99 -11.85 19.30
C GLU A 204 -16.61 -12.49 19.34
N TYR A 205 -16.26 -13.28 18.31
CA TYR A 205 -14.93 -13.87 18.19
C TYR A 205 -13.83 -12.81 18.11
N ARG A 206 -13.99 -11.78 17.28
CA ARG A 206 -13.06 -10.65 17.20
C ARG A 206 -12.88 -10.01 18.57
N ARG A 207 -13.97 -9.75 19.32
CA ARG A 207 -13.90 -9.21 20.68
C ARG A 207 -13.10 -10.11 21.62
N ALA A 208 -13.39 -11.40 21.63
CA ALA A 208 -12.67 -12.37 22.45
C ALA A 208 -11.17 -12.46 22.09
N CYS A 209 -10.83 -12.39 20.80
CA CYS A 209 -9.43 -12.36 20.34
C CYS A 209 -8.70 -11.11 20.83
N ARG A 210 -9.35 -9.94 20.72
CA ARG A 210 -8.82 -8.68 21.25
C ARG A 210 -8.57 -8.75 22.75
N GLU A 211 -9.52 -9.29 23.50
CA GLU A 211 -9.38 -9.49 24.95
C GLU A 211 -8.22 -10.43 25.27
N ALA A 212 -8.12 -11.60 24.62
CA ALA A 212 -7.02 -12.54 24.81
C ALA A 212 -5.64 -11.91 24.53
N ARG A 213 -5.53 -11.11 23.46
CA ARG A 213 -4.31 -10.33 23.15
C ARG A 213 -3.99 -9.30 24.23
N THR A 214 -5.01 -8.61 24.74
CA THR A 214 -4.84 -7.57 25.76
C THR A 214 -4.35 -8.15 27.10
N HIS A 215 -4.77 -9.37 27.43
CA HIS A 215 -4.33 -10.06 28.65
C HIS A 215 -2.91 -10.65 28.56
N THR A 216 -2.33 -10.76 27.36
CA THR A 216 -1.03 -11.41 27.13
C THR A 216 0.13 -10.43 27.00
N GLY A 217 -0.08 -9.27 26.37
CA GLY A 217 0.89 -8.17 26.30
C GLY A 217 1.50 -7.77 27.66
N PRO A 218 0.73 -7.75 28.76
CA PRO A 218 1.25 -7.26 30.03
C PRO A 218 2.28 -8.14 30.75
N ARG A 219 2.25 -9.45 30.54
CA ARG A 219 3.13 -10.38 31.27
C ARG A 219 4.52 -10.47 30.64
N THR A 220 4.61 -10.41 29.32
CA THR A 220 5.87 -10.59 28.57
C THR A 220 6.66 -9.28 28.40
N LEU A 221 5.98 -8.13 28.28
CA LEU A 221 6.62 -6.84 28.01
C LEU A 221 7.12 -6.11 29.27
N ASN A 222 6.90 -6.66 30.48
CA ASN A 222 7.25 -6.03 31.76
C ASN A 222 8.61 -6.49 32.28
N ALA A 223 9.21 -7.51 31.66
CA ALA A 223 10.55 -7.95 31.99
C ALA A 223 11.57 -6.88 31.57
N ALA A 224 12.27 -6.30 32.54
CA ALA A 224 13.39 -5.41 32.29
C ALA A 224 14.58 -6.24 31.79
N GLY A 225 14.83 -6.24 30.49
CA GLY A 225 15.95 -6.94 29.86
C GLY A 225 16.16 -6.52 28.43
N LEU A 226 17.43 -6.40 28.01
CA LEU A 226 17.80 -6.11 26.63
C LEU A 226 17.49 -7.32 25.76
N LEU A 227 16.38 -7.24 25.02
CA LEU A 227 16.13 -8.09 23.85
C LEU A 227 17.27 -7.86 22.81
N PRO A 228 17.93 -8.92 22.28
CA PRO A 228 18.96 -8.80 21.26
C PRO A 228 18.49 -8.00 20.04
N LEU A 229 19.46 -7.40 19.33
CA LEU A 229 19.22 -6.58 18.13
C LEU A 229 18.83 -7.39 16.87
N ASP A 230 18.73 -8.73 16.96
CA ASP A 230 18.24 -9.60 15.89
C ASP A 230 16.97 -10.34 16.36
N PRO A 231 15.77 -9.84 16.01
CA PRO A 231 14.50 -10.44 16.45
C PRO A 231 14.22 -11.83 15.87
N LEU A 232 15.09 -12.35 14.98
CA LEU A 232 15.00 -13.68 14.38
C LEU A 232 16.11 -14.64 14.83
N ALA A 233 17.03 -14.20 15.70
CA ALA A 233 18.08 -15.06 16.25
C ALA A 233 17.53 -15.88 17.44
N ARG A 234 17.14 -17.14 17.18
CA ARG A 234 16.79 -18.10 18.23
C ARG A 234 18.05 -18.71 18.86
N ASP A 235 18.30 -18.43 20.14
CA ASP A 235 19.21 -19.24 20.96
C ASP A 235 18.48 -20.01 22.10
N ALA A 236 17.21 -19.72 22.40
CA ALA A 236 16.42 -20.50 23.38
C ALA A 236 14.89 -20.41 23.19
N PRO A 237 14.11 -21.43 23.64
CA PRO A 237 12.65 -21.56 23.40
C PRO A 237 11.74 -20.76 24.36
N THR A 238 12.27 -19.91 25.24
CA THR A 238 11.47 -19.07 26.14
C THR A 238 11.76 -17.60 25.81
N ASP A 239 11.08 -17.08 24.78
CA ASP A 239 11.61 -15.97 23.97
C ASP A 239 10.67 -14.76 23.96
N ALA A 240 10.89 -13.83 24.88
CA ALA A 240 10.21 -12.54 24.87
C ALA A 240 10.41 -11.75 23.54
N ASN A 241 11.46 -12.06 22.75
CA ASN A 241 11.62 -11.50 21.41
C ASN A 241 10.57 -12.04 20.45
N ALA A 242 10.32 -13.35 20.45
CA ALA A 242 9.31 -13.97 19.61
C ALA A 242 7.92 -13.37 19.87
N VAL A 243 7.59 -13.07 21.12
CA VAL A 243 6.32 -12.42 21.47
C VAL A 243 6.27 -10.97 21.00
N VAL A 244 7.33 -10.17 21.20
CA VAL A 244 7.40 -8.79 20.67
C VAL A 244 7.27 -8.79 19.15
N TRP A 245 7.97 -9.73 18.49
CA TRP A 245 7.94 -9.87 17.04
C TRP A 245 6.57 -10.30 16.53
N ALA A 246 5.91 -11.25 17.20
CA ALA A 246 4.54 -11.63 16.90
C ALA A 246 3.58 -10.45 17.09
N LEU A 247 3.72 -9.65 18.14
CA LEU A 247 2.88 -8.46 18.34
C LEU A 247 3.09 -7.43 17.23
N GLY A 248 4.33 -7.19 16.79
CA GLY A 248 4.62 -6.36 15.62
C GLY A 248 3.99 -6.94 14.35
N MET A 249 4.20 -8.22 14.10
CA MET A 249 3.64 -8.96 12.96
C MET A 249 2.12 -8.85 12.89
N ILE A 250 1.44 -9.04 14.02
CA ILE A 250 -0.03 -8.98 14.11
C ILE A 250 -0.52 -7.58 13.73
N CYS A 251 0.12 -6.54 14.24
CA CYS A 251 -0.23 -5.17 13.90
C CYS A 251 0.03 -4.86 12.42
N GLU A 252 1.15 -5.31 11.84
CA GLU A 252 1.43 -5.08 10.42
C GLU A 252 0.56 -5.94 9.50
N HIS A 253 0.15 -7.13 9.95
CA HIS A 253 -0.76 -8.00 9.23
C HIS A 253 -2.19 -7.42 9.16
N GLU A 254 -2.67 -6.84 10.27
CA GLU A 254 -3.93 -6.08 10.27
C GLU A 254 -3.90 -4.97 9.20
N ARG A 255 -2.75 -4.33 8.99
CA ARG A 255 -2.58 -3.24 8.02
C ARG A 255 -2.62 -3.71 6.57
N ILE A 256 -2.02 -4.87 6.28
CA ILE A 256 -2.17 -5.55 4.97
C ILE A 256 -3.65 -5.81 4.67
N HIS A 257 -4.40 -6.28 5.67
CA HIS A 257 -5.82 -6.56 5.50
C HIS A 257 -6.68 -5.30 5.48
N LEU A 258 -6.26 -4.20 6.10
CA LEU A 258 -6.89 -2.88 5.96
C LEU A 258 -6.78 -2.37 4.52
N GLU A 259 -5.59 -2.43 3.92
CA GLU A 259 -5.40 -2.04 2.51
C GLU A 259 -6.16 -2.98 1.57
N THR A 260 -6.02 -4.30 1.75
CA THR A 260 -6.73 -5.30 0.94
C THR A 260 -8.25 -5.10 1.01
N SER A 261 -8.80 -4.89 2.20
CA SER A 261 -10.23 -4.63 2.40
C SER A 261 -10.66 -3.31 1.74
N THR A 262 -9.79 -2.29 1.71
CA THR A 262 -10.08 -1.01 1.04
C THR A 262 -10.28 -1.23 -0.47
N THR A 263 -9.45 -2.09 -1.08
CA THR A 263 -9.60 -2.50 -2.48
C THR A 263 -10.88 -3.30 -2.71
N LEU A 264 -11.18 -4.29 -1.88
CA LEU A 264 -12.36 -5.14 -2.08
C LEU A 264 -13.68 -4.38 -1.85
N ILE A 265 -13.71 -3.46 -0.88
CA ILE A 265 -14.88 -2.59 -0.67
C ILE A 265 -15.11 -1.68 -1.88
N ARG A 266 -14.04 -1.22 -2.53
CA ARG A 266 -14.13 -0.42 -3.77
C ARG A 266 -14.81 -1.21 -4.90
N GLU A 267 -14.68 -2.53 -4.92
CA GLU A 267 -15.31 -3.41 -5.92
C GLU A 267 -16.78 -3.72 -5.64
N LEU A 268 -17.26 -3.50 -4.41
CA LEU A 268 -18.68 -3.68 -4.09
C LEU A 268 -19.56 -2.68 -4.87
N PRO A 269 -20.84 -3.03 -5.13
CA PRO A 269 -21.80 -2.09 -5.67
C PRO A 269 -21.89 -0.82 -4.80
N LEU A 270 -22.05 0.33 -5.44
CA LEU A 270 -22.10 1.63 -4.77
C LEU A 270 -23.20 1.69 -3.69
N GLU A 271 -24.34 1.07 -3.94
CA GLU A 271 -25.47 0.97 -3.02
C GLU A 271 -25.19 0.11 -1.77
N SER A 272 -24.14 -0.72 -1.80
CA SER A 272 -23.73 -1.57 -0.67
C SER A 272 -22.71 -0.87 0.23
N VAL A 273 -22.25 0.33 -0.12
CA VAL A 273 -21.21 1.05 0.62
C VAL A 273 -21.60 2.51 0.88
N THR A 274 -21.24 3.00 2.07
CA THR A 274 -21.38 4.40 2.48
C THR A 274 -20.05 4.88 3.02
N ARG A 275 -19.79 6.20 2.95
CA ARG A 275 -18.57 6.74 3.53
C ARG A 275 -18.66 6.65 5.07
N PRO A 276 -17.70 5.99 5.76
CA PRO A 276 -17.69 5.98 7.22
C PRO A 276 -17.46 7.38 7.80
N GLN A 277 -18.10 7.67 8.93
CA GLN A 277 -18.02 8.96 9.63
C GLN A 277 -16.59 9.36 9.99
N HIS A 278 -15.77 8.39 10.39
CA HIS A 278 -14.42 8.62 10.92
C HIS A 278 -13.31 8.27 9.93
N TRP A 279 -13.65 7.99 8.67
CA TRP A 279 -12.66 7.72 7.62
C TRP A 279 -11.95 9.02 7.20
N PRO A 280 -10.62 9.00 6.95
CA PRO A 280 -9.89 10.14 6.42
C PRO A 280 -10.53 10.73 5.17
N PHE A 281 -10.48 12.05 5.03
CA PHE A 281 -11.09 12.75 3.89
C PHE A 281 -10.30 12.53 2.60
N ASP A 282 -10.98 12.59 1.45
CA ASP A 282 -10.32 12.44 0.15
C ASP A 282 -9.46 13.67 -0.17
N HIS A 283 -8.38 13.48 -0.91
CA HIS A 283 -7.57 14.59 -1.37
C HIS A 283 -8.38 15.47 -2.33
N ALA A 284 -8.25 16.80 -2.23
CA ALA A 284 -9.06 17.74 -3.02
C ALA A 284 -8.93 17.51 -4.54
N SER A 285 -7.75 17.09 -5.00
CA SER A 285 -7.51 16.81 -6.43
C SER A 285 -8.32 15.64 -6.99
N ALA A 286 -8.77 14.71 -6.14
CA ALA A 286 -9.63 13.61 -6.58
C ALA A 286 -10.97 14.10 -7.16
N TRP A 287 -11.34 15.35 -6.83
CA TRP A 287 -12.58 15.99 -7.22
C TRP A 287 -12.37 17.18 -8.18
N GLN A 288 -11.13 17.47 -8.60
CA GLN A 288 -10.78 18.62 -9.43
C GLN A 288 -10.30 18.21 -10.84
N ARG A 289 -10.27 19.19 -11.76
CA ARG A 289 -9.64 19.06 -13.09
C ARG A 289 -8.19 19.53 -12.99
N SER A 290 -7.24 18.70 -13.39
CA SER A 290 -5.85 19.12 -13.54
C SER A 290 -5.17 18.43 -14.74
N ALA A 291 -4.07 19.04 -15.20
CA ALA A 291 -3.20 18.57 -16.26
C ALA A 291 -1.75 18.91 -15.90
N GLY A 292 -0.83 17.97 -16.18
CA GLY A 292 0.61 18.18 -16.03
C GLY A 292 1.42 16.88 -16.06
N GLU A 293 2.74 16.99 -16.18
CA GLU A 293 3.71 15.90 -16.18
C GLU A 293 4.87 16.26 -15.22
N ALA A 294 5.49 15.26 -14.57
CA ALA A 294 6.62 15.44 -13.65
C ALA A 294 7.78 14.46 -13.97
N VAL A 295 9.03 14.92 -13.83
CA VAL A 295 10.27 14.19 -14.18
C VAL A 295 11.16 14.03 -12.95
N VAL A 296 11.72 12.84 -12.71
CA VAL A 296 12.69 12.58 -11.62
C VAL A 296 13.80 11.60 -12.07
N GLU A 297 15.02 11.75 -11.51
CA GLU A 297 16.20 10.88 -11.75
C GLU A 297 16.41 9.85 -10.61
N ALA A 298 17.07 8.72 -10.89
CA ALA A 298 17.07 7.51 -10.05
C ALA A 298 18.39 7.17 -9.28
N PRO A 299 18.30 6.65 -8.02
CA PRO A 299 19.44 6.06 -7.28
C PRO A 299 19.15 4.71 -6.53
N GLN A 300 19.98 4.32 -5.53
CA GLN A 300 20.14 2.97 -4.91
C GLN A 300 19.56 2.79 -3.48
N LEU A 301 19.27 1.54 -3.04
CA LEU A 301 18.59 1.20 -1.76
C LEU A 301 19.41 0.25 -0.81
N ARG A 302 19.32 0.44 0.54
CA ARG A 302 19.88 -0.45 1.60
C ARG A 302 19.03 -0.46 2.88
N ARG A 303 18.74 -1.64 3.46
CA ARG A 303 18.22 -1.78 4.85
C ARG A 303 19.13 -2.64 5.75
N PRO A 304 19.51 -2.20 6.96
CA PRO A 304 20.17 -3.05 7.94
C PRO A 304 19.18 -3.99 8.66
N ARG A 305 19.63 -5.18 9.08
CA ARG A 305 18.84 -6.13 9.91
C ARG A 305 18.41 -5.55 11.27
N THR A 306 19.08 -4.50 11.75
CA THR A 306 18.83 -3.83 13.02
C THR A 306 17.89 -2.63 12.90
N HIS A 307 17.02 -2.60 11.89
CA HIS A 307 16.07 -1.51 11.69
C HIS A 307 15.10 -1.41 12.89
N ALA A 308 14.62 -0.20 13.16
CA ALA A 308 13.83 0.11 14.36
C ALA A 308 12.41 -0.49 14.33
N THR A 309 11.85 -0.60 13.13
CA THR A 309 10.47 -1.01 12.86
C THR A 309 10.37 -2.46 12.42
N TYR A 310 9.18 -3.05 12.53
CA TYR A 310 8.91 -4.38 12.01
C TYR A 310 9.23 -4.49 10.50
N SER A 311 9.63 -5.67 10.06
CA SER A 311 9.95 -5.97 8.66
C SER A 311 9.51 -7.39 8.34
N TRP A 312 8.98 -7.61 7.15
CA TRP A 312 8.72 -8.96 6.68
C TRP A 312 10.02 -9.69 6.32
N ASP A 313 9.99 -11.02 6.31
CA ASP A 313 11.19 -11.83 6.12
C ASP A 313 11.87 -11.60 4.76
N ASN A 314 11.08 -11.34 3.71
CA ASN A 314 11.56 -11.02 2.37
C ASN A 314 12.35 -9.71 2.30
N GLU A 315 12.22 -8.82 3.29
CA GLU A 315 12.90 -7.52 3.31
C GLU A 315 14.34 -7.66 3.84
N TYR A 316 14.67 -8.80 4.45
CA TYR A 316 16.03 -9.09 4.89
C TYR A 316 16.90 -9.66 3.79
N GLY A 317 18.16 -9.24 3.81
CA GLY A 317 19.17 -9.62 2.84
C GLY A 317 19.76 -8.38 2.19
N ARG A 318 20.70 -8.58 1.28
CA ARG A 318 21.33 -7.47 0.56
C ARG A 318 21.61 -7.85 -0.86
N ARG A 319 21.11 -7.03 -1.78
CA ARG A 319 21.46 -7.06 -3.20
C ARG A 319 22.02 -5.69 -3.56
N THR A 320 23.12 -5.66 -4.32
CA THR A 320 23.68 -4.43 -4.87
C THR A 320 23.77 -4.61 -6.37
N ILE A 321 23.18 -3.68 -7.12
CA ILE A 321 23.08 -3.73 -8.57
C ILE A 321 23.63 -2.41 -9.12
N GLY A 322 24.44 -2.48 -10.17
CA GLY A 322 24.81 -1.28 -10.94
C GLY A 322 23.66 -0.90 -11.85
N VAL A 323 23.17 0.33 -11.74
CA VAL A 323 22.12 0.90 -12.60
C VAL A 323 22.71 2.05 -13.40
N GLU A 324 22.38 2.10 -14.70
CA GLU A 324 22.67 3.29 -15.51
C GLU A 324 21.71 4.42 -15.13
N ALA A 325 22.04 5.65 -15.52
CA ALA A 325 21.14 6.78 -15.29
C ALA A 325 19.89 6.64 -16.17
N PHE A 326 18.71 6.83 -15.58
CA PHE A 326 17.42 6.87 -16.26
C PHE A 326 16.51 7.90 -15.62
N ALA A 327 15.47 8.30 -16.35
CA ALA A 327 14.40 9.15 -15.84
C ALA A 327 13.12 8.34 -15.71
N PHE A 328 12.27 8.68 -14.76
CA PHE A 328 10.96 8.03 -14.62
C PHE A 328 9.86 9.03 -14.24
N PHE A 329 8.62 8.68 -14.58
CA PHE A 329 7.47 9.59 -14.59
C PHE A 329 6.22 8.82 -14.16
N TRP A 330 5.38 9.42 -13.33
CA TRP A 330 4.04 8.88 -13.10
C TRP A 330 3.28 8.79 -14.42
N GLU A 331 2.50 7.73 -14.62
CA GLU A 331 1.51 7.68 -15.69
C GLU A 331 0.16 8.21 -15.14
N PRO A 332 -0.24 9.45 -15.46
CA PRO A 332 -1.53 9.97 -15.02
C PRO A 332 -2.67 9.37 -15.85
N VAL A 333 -3.86 9.31 -15.25
CA VAL A 333 -5.08 8.80 -15.87
C VAL A 333 -5.38 9.45 -17.24
N GLY A 334 -5.10 10.74 -17.39
CA GLY A 334 -5.31 11.46 -18.66
C GLY A 334 -4.41 10.96 -19.79
N GLN A 335 -3.17 10.60 -19.48
CA GLN A 335 -2.22 10.02 -20.44
C GLN A 335 -2.62 8.59 -20.78
N PHE A 336 -2.97 7.78 -19.79
CA PHE A 336 -3.46 6.42 -20.01
C PHE A 336 -4.78 6.40 -20.80
N LEU A 337 -5.66 7.39 -20.60
CA LEU A 337 -6.88 7.55 -21.39
C LEU A 337 -6.57 7.81 -22.87
N ALA A 338 -5.46 8.48 -23.21
CA ALA A 338 -5.04 8.64 -24.60
C ALA A 338 -4.64 7.29 -25.21
N PHE A 339 -3.94 6.43 -24.48
CA PHE A 339 -3.65 5.05 -24.87
C PHE A 339 -4.93 4.23 -25.12
N VAL A 340 -5.90 4.30 -24.21
CA VAL A 340 -7.21 3.63 -24.37
C VAL A 340 -7.91 4.12 -25.65
N ARG A 341 -8.00 5.43 -25.86
CA ARG A 341 -8.66 6.05 -27.03
C ARG A 341 -7.96 5.76 -28.35
N ALA A 342 -6.64 5.56 -28.33
CA ALA A 342 -5.87 5.17 -29.50
C ALA A 342 -6.06 3.69 -29.90
N GLY A 343 -6.89 2.94 -29.18
CA GLY A 343 -7.11 1.51 -29.44
C GLY A 343 -6.09 0.62 -28.73
N GLY A 344 -5.48 1.07 -27.63
CA GLY A 344 -4.52 0.28 -26.85
C GLY A 344 -5.07 -1.08 -26.42
N TYR A 345 -6.31 -1.10 -25.92
CA TYR A 345 -7.05 -2.31 -25.58
C TYR A 345 -7.64 -3.03 -26.79
N ALA A 346 -7.35 -2.64 -28.03
CA ALA A 346 -7.80 -3.30 -29.27
C ALA A 346 -6.63 -3.91 -30.07
N SER A 347 -5.38 -3.59 -29.72
CA SER A 347 -4.19 -3.83 -30.53
C SER A 347 -3.28 -4.91 -29.91
N PRO A 348 -3.33 -6.17 -30.37
CA PRO A 348 -2.58 -7.29 -29.76
C PRO A 348 -1.06 -7.07 -29.68
N GLU A 349 -0.50 -6.32 -30.61
CA GLU A 349 0.93 -6.01 -30.71
C GLU A 349 1.47 -5.17 -29.54
N LEU A 350 0.59 -4.58 -28.73
CA LEU A 350 0.95 -3.78 -27.55
C LEU A 350 0.97 -4.60 -26.25
N TRP A 351 0.67 -5.90 -26.32
CA TRP A 351 0.53 -6.78 -25.15
C TRP A 351 1.51 -7.94 -25.24
N THR A 352 1.87 -8.50 -24.08
CA THR A 352 2.44 -9.85 -24.03
C THR A 352 1.38 -10.87 -24.45
N GLU A 353 1.81 -12.07 -24.83
CA GLU A 353 0.88 -13.16 -25.19
C GLU A 353 -0.09 -13.47 -24.04
N GLU A 354 0.43 -13.61 -22.82
CA GLU A 354 -0.38 -13.83 -21.60
C GLU A 354 -1.33 -12.66 -21.33
N GLY A 355 -0.82 -11.42 -21.41
CA GLY A 355 -1.64 -10.22 -21.19
C GLY A 355 -2.77 -10.10 -22.21
N TRP A 356 -2.50 -10.43 -23.48
CA TRP A 356 -3.53 -10.46 -24.52
C TRP A 356 -4.56 -11.55 -24.28
N ALA A 357 -4.13 -12.75 -23.85
CA ALA A 357 -5.02 -13.85 -23.49
C ALA A 357 -5.93 -13.45 -22.33
N TRP A 358 -5.36 -12.89 -21.25
CA TRP A 358 -6.10 -12.36 -20.10
C TRP A 358 -7.11 -11.28 -20.52
N ARG A 359 -6.64 -10.25 -21.24
CA ARG A 359 -7.48 -9.12 -21.70
C ARG A 359 -8.65 -9.66 -22.53
N SER A 360 -8.40 -10.63 -23.40
CA SER A 360 -9.39 -11.21 -24.31
C SER A 360 -10.40 -12.08 -23.56
N PHE A 361 -9.93 -12.90 -22.61
CA PHE A 361 -10.77 -13.71 -21.73
C PHE A 361 -11.70 -12.84 -20.86
N ARG A 362 -11.14 -11.81 -20.20
CA ARG A 362 -11.91 -10.85 -19.40
C ARG A 362 -12.75 -9.88 -20.24
N ASN A 363 -12.51 -9.84 -21.55
CA ASN A 363 -13.11 -8.88 -22.49
C ASN A 363 -12.97 -7.40 -22.02
N THR A 364 -11.88 -7.06 -21.32
CA THR A 364 -11.69 -5.71 -20.81
C THR A 364 -11.33 -4.71 -21.92
N LYS A 365 -11.72 -3.45 -21.72
CA LYS A 365 -11.56 -2.33 -22.69
C LYS A 365 -10.91 -1.08 -22.07
N TRP A 366 -10.73 -1.06 -20.76
CA TRP A 366 -10.17 0.01 -19.97
C TRP A 366 -9.83 -0.52 -18.56
N PRO A 367 -9.10 0.25 -17.73
CA PRO A 367 -8.76 -0.17 -16.37
C PRO A 367 -9.97 -0.48 -15.50
N HIS A 368 -9.81 -1.43 -14.58
CA HIS A 368 -10.91 -2.02 -13.80
C HIS A 368 -11.79 -0.99 -13.08
N PHE A 369 -11.19 0.02 -12.43
CA PHE A 369 -11.91 1.00 -11.63
C PHE A 369 -12.50 2.18 -12.44
N TRP A 370 -12.52 2.11 -13.77
CA TRP A 370 -13.18 3.11 -14.61
C TRP A 370 -14.63 2.68 -14.85
N GLY A 371 -15.58 3.46 -14.30
CA GLY A 371 -17.00 3.19 -14.39
C GLY A 371 -17.49 3.04 -15.84
N LEU A 372 -18.35 2.05 -16.06
CA LEU A 372 -18.86 1.68 -17.39
C LEU A 372 -19.48 2.90 -18.10
N HIS A 373 -18.99 3.18 -19.32
CA HIS A 373 -19.54 4.16 -20.28
C HIS A 373 -19.49 5.65 -19.91
N GLN A 374 -19.00 6.04 -18.73
CA GLN A 374 -19.05 7.45 -18.30
C GLN A 374 -17.68 8.09 -18.07
N TYR A 375 -16.57 7.34 -18.19
CA TYR A 375 -15.24 7.80 -17.79
C TYR A 375 -15.32 8.47 -16.41
N LYS A 376 -15.66 7.70 -15.38
CA LYS A 376 -15.59 8.10 -13.98
C LYS A 376 -14.63 7.15 -13.28
N LEU A 377 -13.89 7.65 -12.30
CA LEU A 377 -13.11 6.80 -11.41
C LEU A 377 -13.97 6.38 -10.21
N ARG A 378 -14.00 5.07 -9.94
CA ARG A 378 -14.49 4.48 -8.69
C ARG A 378 -13.48 4.80 -7.59
N LEU A 379 -13.90 5.46 -6.51
CA LEU A 379 -13.16 5.58 -5.23
C LEU A 379 -13.74 4.58 -4.22
N PRO A 380 -13.11 4.32 -3.06
CA PRO A 380 -13.59 3.31 -2.11
C PRO A 380 -15.08 3.42 -1.75
N PHE A 381 -15.58 4.65 -1.54
CA PHE A 381 -16.98 4.88 -1.12
C PHE A 381 -17.77 5.78 -2.06
N ALA A 382 -17.23 6.10 -3.23
CA ALA A 382 -17.85 7.07 -4.14
C ALA A 382 -17.45 6.83 -5.59
N GLU A 383 -18.08 7.58 -6.49
CA GLU A 383 -17.60 7.77 -7.85
C GLU A 383 -17.34 9.25 -8.08
N THR A 384 -16.22 9.54 -8.74
CA THR A 384 -15.94 10.90 -9.21
C THR A 384 -17.01 11.37 -10.21
N ALA A 385 -17.20 12.69 -10.32
CA ALA A 385 -18.11 13.25 -11.31
C ALA A 385 -17.67 12.99 -12.76
N GLN A 386 -16.35 12.85 -12.97
CA GLN A 386 -15.68 12.59 -14.24
C GLN A 386 -14.26 12.05 -13.96
N LEU A 387 -13.64 11.46 -14.98
CA LEU A 387 -12.32 10.85 -14.87
C LEU A 387 -11.27 11.92 -14.51
N PRO A 388 -10.61 11.82 -13.35
CA PRO A 388 -9.69 12.84 -12.88
C PRO A 388 -8.33 12.65 -13.56
N ALA A 389 -8.08 13.42 -14.62
CA ALA A 389 -6.96 13.23 -15.53
C ALA A 389 -5.56 13.26 -14.86
N ALA A 390 -5.43 13.86 -13.69
CA ALA A 390 -4.16 14.04 -12.99
C ALA A 390 -3.90 13.05 -11.86
N LEU A 391 -4.85 12.18 -11.51
CA LEU A 391 -4.59 11.09 -10.58
C LEU A 391 -3.73 10.01 -11.26
N PRO A 392 -3.02 9.17 -10.50
CA PRO A 392 -2.28 8.05 -11.08
C PRO A 392 -3.23 7.06 -11.76
N ALA A 393 -2.80 6.50 -12.89
CA ALA A 393 -3.52 5.39 -13.52
C ALA A 393 -3.34 4.13 -12.67
N GLU A 394 -4.46 3.57 -12.20
CA GLU A 394 -4.51 2.33 -11.43
C GLU A 394 -4.81 1.16 -12.37
N VAL A 395 -3.85 0.26 -12.54
CA VAL A 395 -3.84 -0.78 -13.57
C VAL A 395 -3.14 -2.04 -13.07
N ASN A 396 -3.41 -3.20 -13.67
CA ASN A 396 -2.68 -4.43 -13.35
C ASN A 396 -1.33 -4.51 -14.11
N LYS A 397 -0.54 -5.57 -13.88
CA LYS A 397 0.79 -5.70 -14.50
C LYS A 397 0.72 -5.90 -16.02
N HIS A 398 -0.30 -6.58 -16.53
CA HIS A 398 -0.47 -6.77 -17.98
C HIS A 398 -0.71 -5.42 -18.69
N GLU A 399 -1.46 -4.53 -18.04
CA GLU A 399 -1.72 -3.17 -18.49
C GLU A 399 -0.49 -2.25 -18.28
N ALA A 400 0.27 -2.46 -17.21
CA ALA A 400 1.51 -1.77 -16.90
C ALA A 400 2.72 -2.35 -17.68
N CYS A 401 2.85 -2.01 -18.95
CA CYS A 401 4.09 -2.28 -19.69
C CYS A 401 5.18 -1.26 -19.30
N ALA A 402 5.81 -1.45 -18.14
CA ALA A 402 6.90 -0.60 -17.66
C ALA A 402 8.11 -1.41 -17.14
N ARG A 403 9.31 -0.86 -17.45
CA ARG A 403 10.64 -1.32 -17.05
C ARG A 403 11.07 -0.71 -15.71
N ASP A 404 12.09 -1.32 -15.10
CA ASP A 404 12.57 -1.12 -13.72
C ASP A 404 12.51 0.29 -13.11
N ALA A 405 11.88 0.39 -11.92
CA ALA A 405 11.97 1.54 -11.04
C ALA A 405 13.05 1.30 -9.95
N ALA A 406 13.99 2.23 -9.81
CA ALA A 406 14.99 2.24 -8.74
C ALA A 406 14.65 3.32 -7.69
N ARG A 407 15.20 3.18 -6.48
CA ARG A 407 14.78 3.89 -5.25
C ARG A 407 15.99 4.30 -4.41
N ASP A 408 15.87 5.38 -3.64
CA ASP A 408 16.95 5.98 -2.81
C ASP A 408 16.99 5.46 -1.36
N GLU A 409 18.18 5.60 -0.77
CA GLU A 409 18.56 5.45 0.63
C GLU A 409 18.32 6.73 1.48
N ALA A 410 18.09 7.91 0.88
CA ALA A 410 17.98 9.18 1.60
C ALA A 410 16.55 9.58 2.04
N LEU A 411 15.55 8.73 1.84
CA LEU A 411 14.21 8.96 2.38
C LEU A 411 14.17 8.52 3.84
N ASP A 412 13.83 9.46 4.73
CA ASP A 412 13.32 9.10 6.06
C ASP A 412 12.14 8.15 5.87
N ASP A 413 12.27 6.93 6.41
CA ASP A 413 11.28 5.86 6.34
C ASP A 413 9.89 6.42 6.66
N ALA A 414 8.96 6.37 5.71
CA ALA A 414 7.63 6.95 5.89
C ALA A 414 6.84 6.26 7.00
N ALA A 415 7.18 5.01 7.33
CA ALA A 415 6.66 4.31 8.51
C ALA A 415 6.99 5.01 9.85
N ALA A 416 7.99 5.91 9.88
CA ALA A 416 8.36 6.68 11.06
C ALA A 416 7.46 7.90 11.33
N ALA A 417 6.56 8.25 10.40
CA ALA A 417 5.61 9.36 10.53
C ALA A 417 4.17 8.84 10.67
N ASP A 418 3.33 9.60 11.37
CA ASP A 418 1.88 9.39 11.40
C ASP A 418 1.21 10.08 10.20
N ALA A 419 -0.09 9.81 9.98
CA ALA A 419 -0.81 10.37 8.84
C ALA A 419 -0.78 11.92 8.79
N PRO A 420 -0.95 12.66 9.90
CA PRO A 420 -0.76 14.12 9.91
C PRO A 420 0.64 14.56 9.49
N GLY A 421 1.70 13.89 9.97
CA GLY A 421 3.08 14.15 9.57
C GLY A 421 3.33 13.88 8.08
N LEU A 422 2.74 12.83 7.53
CA LEU A 422 2.79 12.50 6.09
C LEU A 422 2.06 13.56 5.26
N ARG A 423 0.85 13.99 5.67
CA ARG A 423 0.13 15.11 5.04
C ARG A 423 0.96 16.39 5.00
N ALA A 424 1.60 16.76 6.11
CA ALA A 424 2.44 17.95 6.19
C ALA A 424 3.68 17.88 5.26
N ARG A 425 4.16 16.67 4.94
CA ARG A 425 5.23 16.41 3.98
C ARG A 425 4.75 16.28 2.53
N GLY A 426 3.44 16.34 2.27
CA GLY A 426 2.86 16.11 0.95
C GLY A 426 2.93 14.65 0.48
N LEU A 427 3.04 13.70 1.43
CA LEU A 427 3.09 12.27 1.16
C LEU A 427 1.70 11.66 1.31
N ASN A 428 1.19 11.03 0.25
CA ASN A 428 -0.10 10.34 0.30
C ASN A 428 0.09 8.85 0.64
N LEU A 429 0.45 8.59 1.90
CA LEU A 429 0.64 7.27 2.53
C LEU A 429 -0.06 7.27 3.87
N GLY A 430 -0.21 6.10 4.49
CA GLY A 430 -0.65 6.00 5.88
C GLY A 430 -2.06 6.51 6.10
N LEU A 431 -2.92 6.47 5.07
CA LEU A 431 -4.24 7.10 5.08
C LEU A 431 -4.17 8.60 5.42
N ALA A 432 -3.10 9.27 4.98
CA ALA A 432 -3.02 10.74 4.96
C ALA A 432 -4.28 11.34 4.33
N PHE A 433 -4.75 10.72 3.24
CA PHE A 433 -6.05 10.98 2.62
C PHE A 433 -6.76 9.65 2.30
N GLY A 434 -8.09 9.69 2.17
CA GLY A 434 -8.92 8.52 1.81
C GLY A 434 -8.98 8.20 0.32
N SER A 435 -8.12 8.83 -0.50
CA SER A 435 -8.08 8.68 -1.96
C SER A 435 -6.68 8.95 -2.51
N PRO A 436 -6.39 8.56 -3.77
CA PRO A 436 -5.22 9.06 -4.50
C PRO A 436 -5.24 10.58 -4.65
N SER A 437 -4.07 11.16 -4.93
CA SER A 437 -3.84 12.59 -5.13
C SER A 437 -3.15 12.87 -6.47
N ASP A 438 -3.00 14.16 -6.81
CA ASP A 438 -2.48 14.62 -8.10
C ASP A 438 -1.01 14.23 -8.29
N VAL A 439 -0.68 13.56 -9.40
CA VAL A 439 0.68 13.17 -9.80
C VAL A 439 1.21 13.96 -11.01
N SER A 440 0.41 14.89 -11.52
CA SER A 440 0.66 15.70 -12.71
C SER A 440 1.55 16.93 -12.44
N GLY A 441 1.88 17.23 -11.19
CA GLY A 441 2.83 18.31 -10.85
C GLY A 441 2.30 19.74 -11.02
N GLY A 442 1.00 19.98 -10.87
CA GLY A 442 0.39 21.31 -11.01
C GLY A 442 0.94 22.40 -10.06
N ALA A 443 1.04 23.63 -10.57
CA ALA A 443 1.41 24.95 -9.97
C ALA A 443 2.61 25.08 -9.01
N GLN A 444 3.18 24.00 -8.46
CA GLN A 444 4.19 24.06 -7.39
C GLN A 444 5.56 23.49 -7.79
N GLY A 445 5.82 23.32 -9.08
CA GLY A 445 7.13 22.86 -9.56
C GLY A 445 7.37 21.37 -9.29
N ALA A 446 8.56 20.90 -9.67
CA ALA A 446 8.95 19.50 -9.56
C ALA A 446 8.64 18.94 -8.17
N LEU A 447 7.86 17.84 -8.12
CA LEU A 447 7.60 17.16 -6.87
C LEU A 447 8.94 16.64 -6.33
N PRO A 448 9.29 16.92 -5.06
CA PRO A 448 10.52 16.41 -4.46
C PRO A 448 10.54 14.87 -4.50
N PHE A 449 11.72 14.27 -4.38
CA PHE A 449 11.93 12.81 -4.29
C PHE A 449 11.04 12.11 -3.23
N ALA A 450 10.53 12.88 -2.26
CA ALA A 450 9.47 12.44 -1.35
C ALA A 450 8.21 11.89 -2.07
N SER A 451 7.89 12.35 -3.28
CA SER A 451 6.75 11.90 -4.10
C SER A 451 6.89 10.50 -4.74
N LEU A 452 7.87 9.71 -4.30
CA LEU A 452 8.19 8.36 -4.79
C LEU A 452 7.56 7.23 -3.98
N ALA A 453 6.80 7.59 -2.96
CA ALA A 453 6.04 6.66 -2.16
C ALA A 453 4.64 7.25 -1.94
N GLY A 454 3.63 6.39 -1.98
CA GLY A 454 2.23 6.78 -1.83
C GLY A 454 1.48 7.02 -3.13
N ASN A 455 0.20 7.34 -2.96
CA ASN A 455 -0.88 7.27 -3.95
C ASN A 455 -1.19 5.84 -4.40
N CYS A 456 -0.26 5.18 -5.07
CA CYS A 456 -0.41 3.81 -5.55
C CYS A 456 0.90 3.05 -5.37
N TRP A 457 0.79 1.75 -5.10
CA TRP A 457 1.89 0.83 -5.32
C TRP A 457 2.36 0.90 -6.77
N GLU A 458 3.61 0.56 -7.02
CA GLU A 458 4.20 0.62 -8.36
C GLU A 458 4.78 -0.74 -8.74
N TYR A 459 4.39 -1.27 -9.91
CA TYR A 459 4.99 -2.50 -10.45
C TYR A 459 6.46 -2.28 -10.84
N CYS A 460 7.34 -3.16 -10.37
CA CYS A 460 8.70 -3.33 -10.87
C CYS A 460 8.73 -4.30 -12.06
N GLU A 461 9.83 -4.31 -12.83
CA GLU A 461 10.07 -5.34 -13.85
C GLU A 461 10.49 -6.66 -13.19
N ASP A 462 11.23 -6.58 -12.08
CA ASP A 462 11.59 -7.74 -11.26
C ASP A 462 10.35 -8.52 -10.77
N TRP A 463 10.46 -9.84 -10.82
CA TRP A 463 9.57 -10.76 -10.12
C TRP A 463 9.92 -10.80 -8.63
N PHE A 464 8.93 -11.09 -7.79
CA PHE A 464 9.14 -11.25 -6.35
C PHE A 464 10.05 -12.45 -6.09
N ALA A 465 11.15 -12.20 -5.39
CA ALA A 465 12.19 -13.19 -5.14
C ALA A 465 12.93 -12.91 -3.84
N ALA A 466 13.51 -13.95 -3.26
CA ALA A 466 14.37 -13.86 -2.09
C ALA A 466 15.60 -12.96 -2.35
N LEU A 467 15.94 -12.10 -1.40
CA LEU A 467 17.23 -11.39 -1.43
C LEU A 467 18.37 -12.35 -1.04
N PRO A 468 19.61 -12.09 -1.48
CA PRO A 468 20.77 -12.83 -0.97
C PRO A 468 20.85 -12.70 0.57
N GLY A 469 20.88 -13.86 1.24
CA GLY A 469 20.86 -13.94 2.71
C GLY A 469 19.46 -13.99 3.34
N PHE A 470 18.40 -14.09 2.53
CA PHE A 470 17.04 -14.36 2.99
C PHE A 470 17.00 -15.59 3.91
N LYS A 471 16.17 -15.50 4.95
CA LYS A 471 15.82 -16.59 5.85
C LYS A 471 14.33 -16.49 6.14
N VAL A 472 13.65 -17.63 6.06
CA VAL A 472 12.23 -17.75 6.37
C VAL A 472 11.97 -17.34 7.82
N SER A 473 10.88 -16.59 8.06
CA SER A 473 10.43 -16.28 9.41
C SER A 473 9.98 -17.56 10.14
N PRO A 474 10.51 -17.87 11.33
CA PRO A 474 10.08 -19.05 12.10
C PRO A 474 8.69 -18.86 12.75
N LEU A 475 8.09 -17.68 12.66
CA LEU A 475 6.73 -17.41 13.16
C LEU A 475 5.70 -17.39 12.01
N TYR A 476 6.15 -17.29 10.75
CA TYR A 476 5.27 -17.19 9.60
C TYR A 476 5.99 -17.69 8.34
N GLU A 477 6.08 -19.01 8.20
CA GLU A 477 6.94 -19.65 7.20
C GLU A 477 6.46 -19.47 5.75
N ASP A 478 5.16 -19.34 5.58
CA ASP A 478 4.42 -19.25 4.32
C ASP A 478 4.10 -17.82 3.89
N PHE A 479 4.56 -16.78 4.61
CA PHE A 479 4.28 -15.39 4.24
C PHE A 479 4.89 -14.98 2.88
N SER A 480 6.15 -15.35 2.63
CA SER A 480 6.87 -14.94 1.42
C SER A 480 7.23 -16.09 0.48
N THR A 481 7.51 -17.27 1.04
CA THR A 481 8.13 -18.37 0.28
C THR A 481 7.27 -18.94 -0.85
N PRO A 482 5.93 -19.07 -0.72
CA PRO A 482 5.08 -19.57 -1.81
C PRO A 482 5.12 -18.66 -3.04
N CYS A 483 5.37 -17.35 -2.84
CA CYS A 483 5.31 -16.34 -3.89
C CYS A 483 6.66 -16.12 -4.59
N PHE A 484 7.71 -16.86 -4.23
CA PHE A 484 8.98 -16.89 -4.96
C PHE A 484 8.95 -17.88 -6.14
N ASP A 485 7.88 -17.83 -6.92
CA ASP A 485 7.53 -18.78 -7.98
C ASP A 485 7.82 -18.24 -9.40
N GLY A 486 8.28 -16.99 -9.51
CA GLY A 486 8.37 -16.26 -10.79
C GLY A 486 7.00 -15.91 -11.40
N GLN A 487 5.94 -16.15 -10.61
CA GLN A 487 4.51 -15.94 -10.81
C GLN A 487 4.02 -14.54 -10.42
N HIS A 488 4.65 -13.98 -9.38
CA HIS A 488 4.22 -12.77 -8.68
C HIS A 488 5.13 -11.58 -8.97
N ALA A 489 4.59 -10.50 -9.50
CA ALA A 489 5.34 -9.31 -9.84
C ALA A 489 5.62 -8.49 -8.57
N LEU A 490 6.85 -8.02 -8.40
CA LEU A 490 7.22 -7.16 -7.28
C LEU A 490 6.51 -5.81 -7.43
N ILE A 491 5.88 -5.36 -6.35
CA ILE A 491 5.36 -4.00 -6.19
C ILE A 491 6.02 -3.31 -5.01
N VAL A 492 6.15 -2.00 -5.12
CA VAL A 492 6.89 -1.21 -4.15
C VAL A 492 6.24 0.18 -3.96
N GLY A 493 6.36 0.79 -2.78
CA GLY A 493 6.07 2.23 -2.58
C GLY A 493 4.84 2.60 -1.79
N GLY A 494 3.95 1.65 -1.55
CA GLY A 494 2.71 1.89 -0.82
C GLY A 494 1.67 2.67 -1.62
N SER A 495 0.40 2.31 -1.47
CA SER A 495 -0.72 3.14 -1.93
C SER A 495 -1.10 4.22 -0.90
N PHE A 496 -2.10 5.05 -1.20
CA PHE A 496 -2.69 5.95 -0.20
C PHE A 496 -3.21 5.24 1.05
N ALA A 497 -3.59 3.96 0.93
CA ALA A 497 -4.09 3.12 2.01
C ALA A 497 -3.00 2.28 2.69
N ALA A 498 -1.79 2.23 2.14
CA ALA A 498 -0.65 1.54 2.75
C ALA A 498 -0.28 2.22 4.08
N THR A 499 -0.39 1.48 5.19
CA THR A 499 -0.05 1.99 6.53
C THR A 499 1.04 1.14 7.17
N GLY A 500 1.73 1.68 8.17
CA GLY A 500 2.77 0.94 8.88
C GLY A 500 3.93 0.50 7.97
N ASN A 501 4.28 -0.78 8.03
CA ASN A 501 5.31 -1.38 7.17
C ASN A 501 4.97 -1.16 5.70
N GLU A 502 3.74 -1.29 5.24
CA GLU A 502 3.40 -1.09 3.81
C GLU A 502 3.78 0.30 3.28
N ALA A 503 3.81 1.31 4.15
CA ALA A 503 4.27 2.66 3.81
C ALA A 503 5.80 2.80 3.77
N SER A 504 6.54 1.80 4.22
CA SER A 504 8.00 1.86 4.29
C SER A 504 8.64 1.82 2.92
N VAL A 505 9.75 2.55 2.78
CA VAL A 505 10.57 2.55 1.56
C VAL A 505 11.21 1.20 1.28
N PHE A 506 11.31 0.36 2.30
CA PHE A 506 11.90 -0.99 2.24
C PHE A 506 10.91 -2.08 1.86
N SER A 507 9.62 -1.76 1.83
CA SER A 507 8.57 -2.77 1.67
C SER A 507 8.54 -3.34 0.28
N ARG A 508 8.41 -4.66 0.24
CA ARG A 508 8.40 -5.48 -0.96
C ARG A 508 7.16 -6.36 -0.90
N PHE A 509 6.14 -5.94 -1.62
CA PHE A 509 4.90 -6.71 -1.78
C PHE A 509 4.83 -7.23 -3.20
N HIS A 510 3.82 -8.03 -3.48
CA HIS A 510 3.71 -8.70 -4.76
C HIS A 510 2.26 -9.00 -5.10
N PHE A 511 1.98 -9.03 -6.38
CA PHE A 511 0.71 -9.50 -6.92
C PHE A 511 0.94 -10.29 -8.19
N ARG A 512 0.07 -11.27 -8.44
CA ARG A 512 -0.04 -11.89 -9.75
C ARG A 512 -0.39 -10.82 -10.80
N PRO A 513 0.10 -10.96 -12.04
CA PRO A 513 -0.05 -9.92 -13.05
C PRO A 513 -1.46 -9.45 -13.38
N HIS A 514 -2.46 -10.29 -13.14
CA HIS A 514 -3.86 -10.04 -13.49
C HIS A 514 -4.70 -9.47 -12.34
N PHE A 515 -4.15 -9.34 -11.12
CA PHE A 515 -4.90 -8.82 -9.97
C PHE A 515 -5.10 -7.31 -10.07
N HIS A 516 -6.29 -6.89 -9.67
CA HIS A 516 -6.63 -5.49 -9.51
C HIS A 516 -6.36 -5.09 -8.06
N ASN A 517 -5.62 -4.00 -7.86
CA ASN A 517 -5.35 -3.44 -6.54
C ASN A 517 -5.04 -1.94 -6.68
N LEU A 518 -4.68 -1.27 -5.58
CA LEU A 518 -4.24 0.14 -5.54
C LEU A 518 -2.82 0.30 -6.10
N VAL A 519 -2.62 -0.22 -7.31
CA VAL A 519 -1.32 -0.33 -7.98
C VAL A 519 -1.40 0.40 -9.32
N GLY A 520 -0.36 1.15 -9.63
CA GLY A 520 -0.13 1.78 -10.92
C GLY A 520 1.27 1.47 -11.42
N PHE A 521 1.79 2.36 -12.25
CA PHE A 521 3.16 2.24 -12.74
C PHE A 521 3.76 3.60 -13.06
N ARG A 522 5.08 3.59 -13.22
CA ARG A 522 5.83 4.71 -13.76
C ARG A 522 6.48 4.33 -15.07
N ALA A 523 6.40 5.23 -16.05
CA ALA A 523 7.15 5.08 -17.28
C ALA A 523 8.63 5.41 -17.01
N VAL A 524 9.54 4.63 -17.58
CA VAL A 524 10.99 4.83 -17.49
C VAL A 524 11.54 5.16 -18.87
N ARG A 525 12.47 6.12 -18.96
CA ARG A 525 13.09 6.62 -20.20
C ARG A 525 14.60 6.73 -20.09
#